data_AF-A0A373A3U6-F1
#
_entry.id   AF-A0A373A3U6-F1
#
_cell.length_a   1.000
_cell.length_b   1.000
_cell.length_c   1.000
_cell.angle_alpha   90.00
_cell.angle_beta   90.00
_cell.angle_gamma   90.00
#
_symmetry.space_group_name_H-M   'P 1'
#
loop_
_entity.id
_entity.type
_entity.pdbx_description
1 polymer ?
#
loop_
_entity_poly.entity_id
_entity_poly.type
_entity_poly.pdbx_seq_one_letter_code
_entity_poly.pdbx_strand_id
1 'polypeptide(L)'
;MVPGPEETSSTVAPPSPSAAPPSPSPFTGTVTIRDFSFEPADFTLGPGTAVTVTNTGTTAHTLTAQDGTFDTGPIAPGGSATLTAPTQPGGYSYLCTFHHFMRGILTVA
;
A
#
# COMPACT_ATOMS: atom_id res chain seq x y z
N MET A 1 -51.08 5.07 52.47
CA MET A 1 -50.93 6.17 51.49
C MET A 1 -49.68 6.94 51.89
N VAL A 2 -48.54 6.96 51.20
CA VAL A 2 -48.17 6.63 49.81
C VAL A 2 -46.66 6.26 49.83
N PRO A 3 -46.18 5.22 49.12
CA PRO A 3 -44.75 4.98 48.92
C PRO A 3 -44.20 5.88 47.79
N GLY A 4 -43.03 6.49 48.00
CA GLY A 4 -42.29 7.23 46.97
C GLY A 4 -41.44 6.27 46.12
N PRO A 5 -41.27 6.55 44.81
CA PRO A 5 -40.66 5.62 43.87
C PRO A 5 -39.13 5.58 43.98
N GLU A 6 -38.59 4.40 43.66
CA GLU A 6 -37.16 4.09 43.59
C GLU A 6 -36.49 4.83 42.43
N GLU A 7 -35.50 5.66 42.73
CA GLU A 7 -34.59 6.21 41.72
C GLU A 7 -33.51 5.18 41.39
N THR A 8 -33.69 4.50 40.27
CA THR A 8 -32.69 3.59 39.72
C THR A 8 -31.61 4.42 39.04
N SER A 9 -30.47 4.60 39.73
CA SER A 9 -29.28 5.23 39.15
C SER A 9 -28.65 4.28 38.14
N SER A 10 -28.89 4.51 36.84
CA SER A 10 -28.22 3.82 35.76
C SER A 10 -26.83 4.42 35.56
N THR A 11 -25.80 3.75 36.07
CA THR A 11 -24.43 4.06 35.71
C THR A 11 -24.17 3.58 34.28
N VAL A 12 -23.86 4.51 33.36
CA VAL A 12 -23.39 4.17 32.01
C VAL A 12 -21.89 3.87 32.10
N ALA A 13 -21.52 2.62 31.80
CA ALA A 13 -20.13 2.20 31.69
C ALA A 13 -19.40 2.97 30.56
N PRO A 14 -18.09 3.27 30.71
CA PRO A 14 -17.32 3.88 29.63
C PRO A 14 -17.20 2.90 28.44
N PRO A 15 -17.11 3.39 27.19
CA PRO A 15 -16.85 2.52 26.06
C PRO A 15 -15.48 1.86 26.21
N SER A 16 -15.45 0.54 26.01
CA SER A 16 -14.23 -0.25 25.90
C SER A 16 -13.35 0.33 24.77
N PRO A 17 -12.02 0.43 24.91
CA PRO A 17 -11.18 0.89 23.82
C PRO A 17 -11.30 -0.10 22.66
N SER A 18 -11.87 0.36 21.55
CA SER A 18 -11.88 -0.37 20.29
C SER A 18 -10.42 -0.65 19.92
N ALA A 19 -10.05 -1.93 19.89
CA ALA A 19 -8.73 -2.35 19.47
C ALA A 19 -8.48 -1.79 18.07
N ALA A 20 -7.43 -0.98 17.93
CA ALA A 20 -6.97 -0.54 16.62
C ALA A 20 -6.71 -1.78 15.75
N PRO A 21 -7.10 -1.75 14.45
CA PRO A 21 -6.79 -2.86 13.56
C PRO A 21 -5.28 -3.11 13.55
N PRO A 22 -4.84 -4.37 13.40
CA PRO A 22 -3.42 -4.66 13.32
C PRO A 22 -2.80 -3.85 12.18
N SER A 23 -1.77 -3.07 12.52
CA SER A 23 -0.97 -2.37 11.51
C SER A 23 -0.41 -3.42 10.54
N PRO A 24 -0.58 -3.27 9.22
CA PRO A 24 -0.01 -4.22 8.28
C PRO A 24 1.51 -4.24 8.46
N SER A 25 2.09 -5.42 8.62
CA SER A 25 3.54 -5.57 8.63
C SER A 25 4.11 -5.03 7.31
N PRO A 26 5.16 -4.18 7.33
CA PRO A 26 5.69 -3.61 6.11
C PRO A 26 6.18 -4.73 5.19
N PHE A 27 5.75 -4.70 3.93
CA PHE A 27 6.28 -5.59 2.90
C PHE A 27 7.78 -5.29 2.74
N THR A 28 8.61 -6.19 3.24
CA THR A 28 10.06 -6.23 3.00
C THR A 28 10.39 -7.10 1.79
N GLY A 29 9.57 -7.02 0.74
CA GLY A 29 9.71 -7.82 -0.46
C GLY A 29 10.47 -7.09 -1.58
N THR A 30 10.51 -7.72 -2.75
CA THR A 30 11.00 -7.13 -4.00
C THR A 30 9.84 -7.18 -4.99
N VAL A 31 9.70 -6.14 -5.81
CA VAL A 31 8.80 -6.20 -6.98
C VAL A 31 9.61 -6.66 -8.17
N THR A 32 9.22 -7.77 -8.77
CA THR A 32 9.86 -8.28 -9.98
C THR A 32 9.05 -7.84 -11.19
N ILE A 33 9.71 -7.30 -12.20
CA ILE A 33 9.17 -7.13 -13.54
C ILE A 33 9.68 -8.30 -14.36
N ARG A 34 8.78 -9.14 -14.87
CA ARG A 34 9.11 -10.27 -15.73
C ARG A 34 8.30 -10.15 -17.00
N ASP A 35 9.02 -9.94 -18.10
CA ASP A 35 8.44 -9.63 -19.40
C ASP A 35 7.39 -8.51 -19.24
N PHE A 36 6.12 -8.77 -19.53
CA PHE A 36 5.08 -7.74 -19.47
C PHE A 36 4.18 -7.83 -18.23
N SER A 37 4.73 -8.24 -17.09
CA SER A 37 3.99 -8.38 -15.82
C SER A 37 4.77 -7.86 -14.61
N PHE A 38 4.03 -7.38 -13.61
CA PHE A 38 4.52 -7.05 -12.28
C PHE A 38 4.24 -8.21 -11.31
N GLU A 39 5.22 -8.60 -10.50
CA GLU A 39 5.14 -9.71 -9.56
C GLU A 39 5.68 -9.28 -8.17
N PRO A 40 4.80 -9.07 -7.17
CA PRO A 40 3.34 -8.97 -7.29
C PRO A 40 2.91 -7.71 -8.06
N ALA A 41 1.73 -7.76 -8.69
CA ALA A 41 1.11 -6.60 -9.33
C ALA A 41 0.43 -5.66 -8.32
N ASP A 42 -0.06 -6.20 -7.20
CA ASP A 42 -0.65 -5.40 -6.13
C ASP A 42 0.09 -5.72 -4.83
N PHE A 43 0.51 -4.69 -4.11
CA PHE A 43 1.26 -4.85 -2.87
C PHE A 43 1.06 -3.67 -1.93
N THR A 44 1.35 -3.90 -0.66
CA THR A 44 1.16 -2.91 0.41
C THR A 44 2.49 -2.55 1.05
N LEU A 45 2.80 -1.26 1.16
CA LEU A 45 3.97 -0.74 1.87
C LEU A 45 3.53 0.20 2.99
N GLY A 46 4.35 0.30 4.03
CA GLY A 46 4.21 1.38 4.99
C GLY A 46 4.62 2.74 4.38
N PRO A 47 4.09 3.86 4.89
CA PRO A 47 4.51 5.19 4.46
C PRO A 47 6.04 5.37 4.43
N GLY A 48 6.58 5.85 3.31
CA GLY A 48 8.03 6.09 3.16
C GLY A 48 8.91 4.84 3.05
N THR A 49 8.32 3.64 3.04
CA THR A 49 9.10 2.38 2.90
C THR A 49 9.75 2.32 1.52
N ALA A 50 11.00 1.89 1.48
CA ALA A 50 11.71 1.62 0.24
C ALA A 50 11.59 0.15 -0.16
N VAL A 51 11.39 -0.10 -1.45
CA VAL A 51 11.34 -1.44 -2.05
C VAL A 51 12.25 -1.49 -3.28
N THR A 52 12.90 -2.63 -3.51
CA THR A 52 13.64 -2.87 -4.75
C THR A 52 12.68 -3.34 -5.83
N VAL A 53 12.79 -2.75 -7.01
CA VAL A 53 12.10 -3.17 -8.24
C VAL A 53 13.16 -3.74 -9.19
N THR A 54 13.06 -5.01 -9.54
CA THR A 54 14.04 -5.71 -10.38
C THR A 54 13.40 -6.11 -11.71
N ASN A 55 14.04 -5.78 -12.82
CA ASN A 55 13.61 -6.24 -14.13
C ASN A 55 14.37 -7.50 -14.54
N THR A 56 13.68 -8.63 -14.52
CA THR A 56 14.18 -9.93 -15.01
C THR A 56 13.71 -10.27 -16.42
N GLY A 57 12.90 -9.40 -17.03
CA GLY A 57 12.44 -9.54 -18.41
C GLY A 57 13.51 -9.19 -19.44
N THR A 58 13.12 -9.26 -20.72
CA THR A 58 14.03 -9.08 -21.86
C THR A 58 14.03 -7.67 -22.46
N THR A 59 13.11 -6.79 -22.03
CA THR A 59 13.04 -5.39 -22.46
C THR A 59 13.03 -4.43 -21.26
N ALA A 60 13.21 -3.13 -21.49
CA ALA A 60 13.18 -2.13 -20.43
C ALA A 60 11.75 -1.87 -19.94
N HIS A 61 11.60 -1.62 -18.64
CA HIS A 61 10.32 -1.32 -18.00
C HIS A 61 10.42 -0.18 -17.00
N THR A 62 9.29 0.43 -16.68
CA THR A 62 9.16 1.35 -15.54
C THR A 62 8.10 0.84 -14.57
N LEU A 63 8.12 1.34 -13.35
CA LEU A 63 7.02 1.26 -12.40
C LEU A 63 6.67 2.70 -12.01
N THR A 64 5.62 3.24 -12.62
CA THR A 64 5.30 4.67 -12.60
C THR A 64 3.86 4.89 -12.18
N ALA A 65 3.64 5.73 -11.16
CA ALA A 65 2.30 6.11 -10.73
C ALA A 65 1.57 6.88 -11.83
N GLN A 66 0.28 6.59 -12.06
CA GLN A 66 -0.51 7.26 -13.09
C GLN A 66 -0.75 8.76 -12.78
N ASP A 67 -0.73 9.12 -11.49
CA ASP A 67 -0.83 10.49 -11.02
C ASP A 67 0.52 11.22 -10.92
N GLY A 68 1.62 10.53 -11.25
CA GLY A 68 2.98 11.08 -11.19
C GLY A 68 3.61 11.14 -9.79
N THR A 69 2.99 10.54 -8.76
CA THR A 69 3.51 10.59 -7.38
C THR A 69 4.87 9.89 -7.22
N PHE A 70 5.14 8.85 -8.02
CA PHE A 70 6.43 8.17 -8.05
C PHE A 70 6.76 7.64 -9.45
N ASP A 71 8.05 7.48 -9.72
CA ASP A 71 8.57 6.87 -10.93
C ASP A 71 9.94 6.22 -10.64
N THR A 72 10.14 4.97 -11.06
CA THR A 72 11.46 4.33 -11.03
C THR A 72 12.38 4.82 -12.15
N GLY A 73 11.83 5.46 -13.18
CA GLY A 73 12.47 5.60 -14.47
C GLY A 73 12.68 4.25 -15.18
N PRO A 74 13.36 4.24 -16.33
CA PRO A 74 13.65 3.03 -17.09
C PRO A 74 14.59 2.08 -16.34
N ILE A 75 14.15 0.85 -16.15
CA ILE A 75 14.93 -0.26 -15.61
C ILE A 75 15.30 -1.17 -16.77
N ALA A 76 16.58 -1.22 -17.14
CA ALA A 76 17.09 -2.09 -18.20
C ALA A 76 16.91 -3.58 -17.86
N PRO A 77 16.92 -4.49 -18.85
CA PRO A 77 16.95 -5.94 -18.61
C PRO A 77 18.07 -6.33 -17.62
N GLY A 78 17.74 -7.11 -16.60
CA GLY A 78 18.65 -7.50 -15.51
C GLY A 78 18.95 -6.39 -14.49
N GLY A 79 18.41 -5.18 -14.69
CA GLY A 79 18.61 -4.03 -13.83
C GLY A 79 17.66 -3.99 -12.63
N SER A 80 17.92 -3.06 -11.71
CA SER A 80 17.07 -2.78 -10.56
C SER A 80 17.02 -1.29 -10.25
N ALA A 81 15.93 -0.85 -9.62
CA ALA A 81 15.73 0.49 -9.10
C ALA A 81 15.11 0.43 -7.70
N THR A 82 15.24 1.51 -6.93
CA THR A 82 14.56 1.66 -5.64
C THR A 82 13.31 2.52 -5.83
N LEU A 83 12.17 2.02 -5.37
CA LEU A 83 10.94 2.78 -5.24
C LEU A 83 10.73 3.12 -3.77
N THR A 84 10.49 4.39 -3.47
CA THR A 84 10.09 4.84 -2.13
C THR A 84 8.59 5.11 -2.14
N ALA A 85 7.86 4.44 -1.25
CA ALA A 85 6.43 4.62 -1.11
C ALA A 85 6.10 6.07 -0.69
N PRO A 86 5.01 6.65 -1.21
CA PRO A 86 4.49 7.92 -0.71
C PRO A 86 4.28 7.91 0.81
N THR A 87 4.38 9.07 1.45
CA THR A 87 4.12 9.18 2.90
C THR A 87 2.64 9.27 3.23
N GLN A 88 1.81 9.61 2.24
CA GLN A 88 0.35 9.71 2.42
C GLN A 88 -0.27 8.30 2.22
N PRO A 89 -1.05 7.80 3.20
CA PRO A 89 -1.81 6.56 3.01
C PRO A 89 -2.81 6.67 1.86
N GLY A 90 -2.99 5.59 1.12
CA GLY A 90 -3.86 5.56 -0.05
C GLY A 90 -3.49 4.48 -1.07
N GLY A 91 -4.33 4.32 -2.08
CA GLY A 91 -4.07 3.46 -3.23
C GLY A 91 -3.49 4.26 -4.39
N TYR A 92 -2.34 3.83 -4.90
CA TYR A 92 -1.64 4.46 -6.02
C TYR A 92 -1.61 3.49 -7.19
N SER A 93 -2.47 3.71 -8.18
CA SER A 93 -2.44 2.93 -9.41
C SER A 93 -1.22 3.30 -10.23
N TYR A 94 -0.48 2.29 -10.70
CA TYR A 94 0.74 2.48 -11.48
C TYR A 94 0.72 1.65 -12.76
N LEU A 95 1.63 1.99 -13.68
CA LEU A 95 1.83 1.30 -14.94
C LEU A 95 3.29 1.34 -15.39
N CYS A 96 3.61 0.57 -16.43
CA CYS A 96 4.85 0.75 -17.19
C CYS A 96 4.62 1.75 -18.32
N THR A 97 5.39 2.83 -18.40
CA THR A 97 5.22 3.91 -19.41
C THR A 97 5.49 3.46 -20.84
N PHE A 98 6.25 2.38 -21.03
CA PHE A 98 6.43 1.76 -22.36
C PHE A 98 5.29 0.83 -22.76
N HIS A 99 4.52 0.33 -21.78
CA HIS A 99 3.55 -0.74 -21.94
C HIS A 99 2.35 -0.51 -21.02
N HIS A 100 1.46 0.44 -21.35
CA HIS A 100 0.41 0.94 -20.45
C HIS A 100 -0.62 -0.12 -20.01
N PHE A 101 -0.64 -1.29 -20.63
CA PHE A 101 -1.48 -2.43 -20.22
C PHE A 101 -0.93 -3.16 -18.99
N MET A 102 0.37 -3.00 -18.68
CA MET A 102 0.96 -3.47 -17.43
C MET A 102 0.49 -2.54 -16.32
N ARG A 103 -0.27 -3.04 -15.35
CA ARG A 103 -0.87 -2.22 -14.29
C ARG A 103 -0.80 -2.93 -12.94
N GLY A 104 -0.86 -2.13 -11.89
CA GLY A 104 -0.89 -2.59 -10.52
C GLY A 104 -1.31 -1.49 -9.56
N ILE A 105 -1.49 -1.84 -8.29
CA ILE A 105 -1.82 -0.90 -7.22
C ILE A 105 -0.82 -1.05 -6.07
N LEU A 106 -0.13 0.04 -5.75
CA LEU A 106 0.58 0.18 -4.49
C LEU A 106 -0.40 0.71 -3.45
N THR A 107 -0.68 -0.05 -2.40
CA THR A 107 -1.38 0.44 -1.23
C THR A 107 -0.37 0.95 -0.21
N VAL A 108 -0.54 2.18 0.26
CA VAL A 108 0.22 2.73 1.40
C VAL A 108 -0.68 2.71 2.62
N ALA A 109 -0.31 1.96 3.66
CA ALA A 109 -1.10 1.78 4.89
C ALA A 109 -0.21 1.58 6.12
#